data_AF-A0A8T5GWJ3-F1
#
_entry.id   AF-A0A8T5GWJ3-F1
#
_cell.length_a   1.000
_cell.length_b   1.000
_cell.length_c   1.000
_cell.angle_alpha   90.00
_cell.angle_beta   90.00
_cell.angle_gamma   90.00
#
_symmetry.space_group_name_H-M   'P 1'
#
loop_
_entity.id
_entity.type
_entity.pdbx_description
1 polymer ?
#
loop_
_entity_poly.entity_id
_entity_poly.type
_entity_poly.pdbx_seq_one_letter_code
_entity_poly.pdbx_strand_id
1 'polypeptide(L)'
;MTPRDLLAVSPEFLAKAILHRRENIVQSLPPQIAKRQEERQIAANLAKDSRAKRDDLISKVSSLKKERNDAQTSANLIIAELKVLSDANSENQFDKLSKIENVKEIENELKVIENLQSEIVEHKGWASKNVGSKNIADDLEEMRIKADKLLESGKKAHIAMMELSKDNNKMQSIWLENESHRRRCESRYTKLARCKKESESAVEFW
;
A
#
# COMPACT_ATOMS: atom_id res chain seq x y z
N MET A 1 -32.48 -4.35 -43.98
CA MET A 1 -33.49 -3.29 -44.10
C MET A 1 -32.77 -2.04 -44.54
N THR A 2 -33.05 -1.54 -45.74
CA THR A 2 -32.46 -0.28 -46.22
C THR A 2 -33.25 0.91 -45.66
N PRO A 3 -32.66 2.12 -45.57
CA PRO A 3 -33.38 3.30 -45.07
C PRO A 3 -34.66 3.65 -45.85
N ARG A 4 -34.73 3.28 -47.14
CA ARG A 4 -35.93 3.44 -47.98
C ARG A 4 -37.05 2.47 -47.58
N ASP A 5 -36.71 1.27 -47.13
CA ASP A 5 -37.68 0.26 -46.67
C ASP A 5 -38.37 0.69 -45.36
N LEU A 6 -37.69 1.46 -44.50
CA LEU A 6 -38.26 1.99 -43.25
C LEU A 6 -39.30 3.08 -43.50
N LEU A 7 -39.16 3.86 -44.58
CA LEU A 7 -40.10 4.92 -44.95
C LEU A 7 -41.35 4.40 -45.69
N ALA A 8 -41.30 3.17 -46.21
CA ALA A 8 -42.41 2.54 -46.91
C ALA A 8 -43.40 1.81 -45.97
N VAL A 9 -43.05 1.66 -44.69
CA VAL A 9 -43.83 0.93 -43.68
C VAL A 9 -44.77 1.89 -42.95
N SER A 10 -46.00 1.44 -42.65
CA SER A 10 -46.96 2.27 -41.92
C SER A 10 -46.48 2.56 -40.48
N PRO A 11 -46.70 3.76 -39.94
CA PRO A 11 -46.30 4.12 -38.57
C PRO A 11 -46.87 3.16 -37.51
N GLU A 12 -48.09 2.67 -37.72
CA GLU A 12 -48.76 1.73 -36.80
C GLU A 12 -48.07 0.36 -36.76
N PHE A 13 -47.66 -0.17 -37.92
CA PHE A 13 -46.91 -1.41 -37.98
C PHE A 13 -45.54 -1.27 -37.32
N LEU A 14 -44.87 -0.13 -37.54
CA LEU A 14 -43.59 0.16 -36.91
C LEU A 14 -43.70 0.25 -35.38
N ALA A 15 -44.74 0.90 -34.86
CA ALA A 15 -45.02 0.96 -33.42
C ALA A 15 -45.26 -0.44 -32.82
N LYS A 16 -46.13 -1.25 -33.44
CA LYS A 16 -46.38 -2.65 -33.03
C LYS A 16 -45.12 -3.50 -33.05
N ALA A 17 -44.27 -3.37 -34.08
CA ALA A 17 -43.01 -4.10 -34.17
C ALA A 17 -42.01 -3.67 -33.08
N ILE A 18 -41.94 -2.38 -32.74
CA ILE A 18 -41.12 -1.86 -31.64
C ILE A 18 -41.61 -2.40 -30.29
N LEU A 19 -42.92 -2.39 -30.05
CA LEU A 19 -43.52 -2.93 -28.82
C LEU A 19 -43.25 -4.41 -28.65
N HIS A 20 -43.55 -5.21 -29.68
CA HIS A 20 -43.26 -6.64 -29.65
C HIS A 20 -41.77 -6.93 -29.39
N ARG A 21 -40.87 -6.13 -29.95
CA ARG A 21 -39.44 -6.23 -29.63
C ARG A 21 -39.14 -5.91 -28.16
N ARG A 22 -39.77 -4.88 -27.60
CA ARG A 22 -39.60 -4.49 -26.18
C ARG A 22 -40.17 -5.55 -25.23
N GLU A 23 -41.32 -6.13 -25.53
CA GLU A 23 -41.92 -7.23 -24.77
C GLU A 23 -40.99 -8.46 -24.74
N ASN A 24 -40.45 -8.85 -25.90
CA ASN A 24 -39.47 -9.94 -25.99
C ASN A 24 -38.20 -9.65 -25.18
N ILE A 25 -37.74 -8.39 -25.15
CA ILE A 25 -36.60 -7.95 -24.33
C ILE A 25 -36.96 -8.07 -22.84
N VAL A 26 -38.14 -7.63 -22.42
CA VAL A 26 -38.61 -7.71 -21.03
C VAL A 26 -38.72 -9.17 -20.56
N GLN A 27 -39.17 -10.09 -21.43
CA GLN A 27 -39.27 -11.51 -21.10
C GLN A 27 -37.89 -12.19 -20.99
N SER A 28 -36.92 -11.81 -21.83
CA SER A 28 -35.61 -12.48 -21.91
C SER A 28 -34.53 -11.89 -20.99
N LEU A 29 -34.67 -10.64 -20.52
CA LEU A 29 -33.68 -9.99 -19.65
C LEU A 29 -33.58 -10.54 -18.21
N PRO A 30 -34.67 -10.91 -17.51
CA PRO A 30 -34.63 -11.34 -16.12
C PRO A 30 -33.58 -12.42 -15.80
N PRO A 31 -33.48 -13.54 -16.55
CA PRO A 31 -32.46 -14.55 -16.27
C PRO A 31 -31.04 -14.01 -16.50
N GLN A 32 -30.85 -13.11 -17.47
CA GLN A 32 -29.54 -12.49 -17.69
C GLN A 32 -29.17 -11.54 -16.57
N ILE A 33 -30.13 -10.75 -16.05
CA ILE A 33 -29.93 -9.87 -14.89
C ILE A 33 -29.55 -10.69 -13.67
N ALA A 34 -30.25 -11.80 -13.39
CA ALA A 34 -29.94 -12.67 -12.26
C ALA A 34 -28.49 -13.20 -12.33
N LYS A 35 -28.08 -13.72 -13.49
CA LYS A 35 -26.70 -14.15 -13.72
C LYS A 35 -25.69 -13.02 -13.51
N ARG A 36 -25.97 -11.81 -14.04
CA ARG A 36 -25.07 -10.66 -13.84
C ARG A 36 -25.04 -10.17 -12.41
N GLN A 37 -26.14 -10.32 -11.68
CA GLN A 37 -26.22 -9.97 -10.26
C GLN A 37 -25.33 -10.90 -9.42
N GLU A 38 -25.33 -12.19 -9.71
CA GLU A 38 -24.42 -13.16 -9.10
C GLU A 38 -22.96 -12.84 -9.43
N GLU A 39 -22.62 -12.63 -10.72
CA GLU A 39 -21.28 -12.22 -11.15
C GLU A 39 -20.81 -10.94 -10.42
N ARG A 40 -21.71 -9.97 -10.25
CA ARG A 40 -21.45 -8.72 -9.53
C ARG A 40 -21.20 -8.97 -8.05
N GLN A 41 -21.99 -9.81 -7.39
CA GLN A 41 -21.82 -10.12 -5.97
C GLN A 41 -20.49 -10.82 -5.71
N ILE A 42 -20.13 -11.79 -6.56
CA ILE A 42 -18.85 -12.50 -6.49
C ILE A 42 -17.69 -11.52 -6.67
N ALA A 43 -17.76 -10.66 -7.68
CA ALA A 43 -16.72 -9.66 -7.93
C ALA A 43 -16.61 -8.62 -6.79
N ALA A 44 -17.73 -8.24 -6.17
CA ALA A 44 -17.75 -7.32 -5.03
C ALA A 44 -17.09 -7.94 -3.80
N ASN A 45 -17.39 -9.21 -3.50
CA ASN A 45 -16.77 -9.94 -2.39
C ASN A 45 -15.25 -10.07 -2.62
N LEU A 46 -14.83 -10.47 -3.82
CA LEU A 46 -13.40 -10.61 -4.15
C LEU A 46 -12.62 -9.29 -4.03
N ALA A 47 -13.21 -8.19 -4.50
CA ALA A 47 -12.61 -6.85 -4.36
C ALA A 47 -12.55 -6.40 -2.88
N LYS A 48 -13.57 -6.72 -2.08
CA LYS A 48 -13.59 -6.44 -0.64
C LYS A 48 -12.50 -7.23 0.10
N ASP A 49 -12.37 -8.53 -0.18
CA ASP A 49 -11.40 -9.40 0.47
C ASP A 49 -9.96 -9.01 0.11
N SER A 50 -9.70 -8.71 -1.16
CA SER A 50 -8.38 -8.22 -1.59
C SER A 50 -8.06 -6.84 -1.03
N ARG A 51 -9.06 -5.96 -0.87
CA ARG A 51 -8.88 -4.66 -0.20
C ARG A 51 -8.49 -4.85 1.27
N ALA A 52 -9.19 -5.72 2.00
CA ALA A 52 -8.88 -5.99 3.40
C ALA A 52 -7.45 -6.51 3.56
N LYS A 53 -7.06 -7.52 2.77
CA LYS A 53 -5.69 -8.07 2.77
C LYS A 53 -4.62 -7.02 2.45
N ARG A 54 -4.91 -6.12 1.50
CA ARG A 54 -4.02 -5.01 1.18
C ARG A 54 -3.89 -4.04 2.35
N ASP A 55 -5.02 -3.61 2.92
CA ASP A 55 -5.04 -2.63 4.01
C ASP A 55 -4.33 -3.20 5.26
N ASP A 56 -4.48 -4.51 5.53
CA ASP A 56 -3.74 -5.23 6.57
C ASP A 56 -2.22 -5.20 6.32
N LEU A 57 -1.77 -5.50 5.09
CA LEU A 57 -0.34 -5.43 4.75
C LEU A 57 0.21 -4.01 4.81
N ILE A 58 -0.54 -3.01 4.33
CA ILE A 58 -0.16 -1.60 4.41
C ILE A 58 0.00 -1.18 5.88
N SER A 59 -0.92 -1.59 6.76
CA SER A 59 -0.83 -1.28 8.19
C SER A 59 0.43 -1.88 8.82
N LYS A 60 0.77 -3.15 8.51
CA LYS A 60 1.98 -3.82 8.97
C LYS A 60 3.27 -3.16 8.46
N VAL A 61 3.31 -2.79 7.18
CA VAL A 61 4.46 -2.06 6.61
C VAL A 61 4.60 -0.70 7.29
N SER A 62 3.49 -0.01 7.57
CA SER A 62 3.52 1.28 8.25
C SER A 62 4.00 1.18 9.70
N SER A 63 3.62 0.12 10.44
CA SER A 63 4.07 -0.09 11.81
C SER A 63 5.56 -0.40 11.87
N LEU A 64 6.07 -1.26 10.98
CA LEU A 64 7.50 -1.56 10.89
C LEU A 64 8.33 -0.33 10.51
N LYS A 65 7.79 0.52 9.61
CA LYS A 65 8.44 1.78 9.25
C LYS A 65 8.56 2.73 10.46
N LYS A 66 7.51 2.81 11.29
CA LYS A 66 7.53 3.59 12.54
C LYS A 66 8.55 3.02 13.51
N GLU A 67 8.47 1.72 13.81
CA GLU A 67 9.40 1.04 14.73
C GLU A 67 10.87 1.27 14.34
N ARG A 68 11.19 1.12 13.06
CA ARG A 68 12.53 1.41 12.54
C ARG A 68 12.93 2.88 12.76
N ASN A 69 12.06 3.83 12.43
CA ASN A 69 12.37 5.25 12.58
C ASN A 69 12.53 5.65 14.05
N ASP A 70 11.70 5.11 14.94
CA ASP A 70 11.76 5.35 16.38
C ASP A 70 13.05 4.75 16.98
N ALA A 71 13.46 3.57 16.52
CA ALA A 71 14.72 2.96 16.91
C ALA A 71 15.94 3.76 16.41
N GLN A 72 15.91 4.23 15.15
CA GLN A 72 16.98 5.07 14.58
C GLN A 72 17.10 6.41 15.28
N THR A 73 15.99 7.10 15.55
CA THR A 73 15.99 8.38 16.25
C THR A 73 16.51 8.23 17.68
N SER A 74 16.08 7.19 18.40
CA SER A 74 16.58 6.88 19.74
C SER A 74 18.07 6.54 19.74
N ALA A 75 18.55 5.75 18.77
CA ALA A 75 19.97 5.44 18.64
C ALA A 75 20.81 6.69 18.31
N ASN A 76 20.31 7.57 17.44
CA ASN A 76 20.97 8.84 17.11
C ASN A 76 21.09 9.78 18.31
N LEU A 77 20.09 9.84 19.20
CA LEU A 77 20.17 10.61 20.44
C LEU A 77 21.29 10.08 21.34
N ILE A 78 21.37 8.77 21.53
CA ILE A 78 22.44 8.15 22.33
C ILE A 78 23.81 8.38 21.69
N ILE A 79 23.92 8.26 20.36
CA ILE A 79 25.17 8.54 19.65
C ILE A 79 25.57 10.02 19.78
N ALA A 80 24.62 10.94 19.72
CA ALA A 80 24.88 12.37 19.95
C ALA A 80 25.37 12.64 21.39
N GLU A 81 24.77 12.00 22.39
CA GLU A 81 25.23 12.08 23.79
C GLU A 81 26.64 11.49 23.95
N LEU A 82 26.92 10.34 23.31
CA LEU A 82 28.26 9.75 23.28
C LEU A 82 29.29 10.70 22.64
N LYS A 83 28.91 11.41 21.57
CA LYS A 83 29.77 12.43 20.94
C LYS A 83 30.04 13.61 21.87
N VAL A 84 29.03 14.15 22.54
CA VAL A 84 29.24 15.26 23.49
C VAL A 84 30.20 14.84 24.62
N LEU A 85 30.08 13.59 25.09
CA LEU A 85 30.97 13.05 26.13
C LEU A 85 32.40 12.80 25.61
N SER A 86 32.60 12.57 24.32
CA SER A 86 33.93 12.37 23.71
C SER A 86 34.58 13.67 23.19
N ASP A 87 33.78 14.62 22.71
CA ASP A 87 34.18 15.95 22.20
C ASP A 87 34.65 16.89 23.32
N ALA A 88 34.52 16.50 24.58
CA ALA A 88 35.27 17.14 25.68
C ALA A 88 36.80 17.01 25.51
N ASN A 89 37.33 16.30 24.50
CA ASN A 89 38.78 16.17 24.33
C ASN A 89 39.41 16.07 22.91
N SER A 90 38.72 16.21 21.78
CA SER A 90 39.41 16.51 20.49
C SER A 90 38.48 16.73 19.30
N GLU A 91 38.87 17.67 18.44
CA GLU A 91 38.29 18.00 17.13
C GLU A 91 37.82 16.78 16.30
N ASN A 92 36.52 16.79 15.94
CA ASN A 92 35.90 16.13 14.78
C ASN A 92 36.26 14.66 14.51
N GLN A 93 36.28 13.80 15.53
CA GLN A 93 36.59 12.37 15.35
C GLN A 93 35.40 11.52 14.87
N PHE A 94 34.17 12.06 14.87
CA PHE A 94 32.92 11.33 14.61
C PHE A 94 32.06 11.97 13.50
N ASP A 95 32.68 12.30 12.36
CA ASP A 95 32.06 13.10 11.29
C ASP A 95 31.29 12.30 10.22
N LYS A 96 31.08 10.99 10.39
CA LYS A 96 30.36 10.18 9.38
C LYS A 96 28.88 10.54 9.26
N LEU A 97 28.31 11.18 10.28
CA LEU A 97 26.90 11.60 10.35
C LEU A 97 26.58 12.88 9.54
N SER A 98 27.52 13.82 9.36
CA SER A 98 27.25 15.10 8.67
C SER A 98 27.04 14.96 7.16
N LYS A 99 27.32 13.78 6.59
CA LYS A 99 27.17 13.52 5.14
C LYS A 99 25.83 12.91 4.74
N ILE A 100 24.93 12.59 5.68
CA ILE A 100 23.75 11.74 5.42
C ILE A 100 22.42 12.51 5.42
N GLU A 101 22.39 13.82 5.67
CA GLU A 101 21.14 14.61 5.74
C GLU A 101 20.31 14.65 4.43
N ASN A 102 20.82 14.12 3.30
CA ASN A 102 20.20 14.30 1.98
C ASN A 102 19.82 13.01 1.22
N VAL A 103 19.39 11.93 1.88
CA VAL A 103 19.06 10.70 1.13
C VAL A 103 17.73 10.06 1.55
N LYS A 104 16.73 10.15 0.66
CA LYS A 104 15.32 9.72 0.86
C LYS A 104 15.01 8.29 0.39
N GLU A 105 16.02 7.47 0.10
CA GLU A 105 15.81 6.14 -0.50
C GLU A 105 15.93 5.00 0.51
N ILE A 106 14.99 4.05 0.45
CA ILE A 106 14.85 2.92 1.36
C ILE A 106 16.12 2.04 1.37
N GLU A 107 16.78 1.81 0.23
CA GLU A 107 18.04 1.05 0.17
C GLU A 107 19.21 1.74 0.89
N ASN A 108 19.17 3.06 1.02
CA ASN A 108 20.20 3.79 1.74
C ASN A 108 19.97 3.79 3.25
N GLU A 109 18.76 3.52 3.74
CA GLU A 109 18.46 3.48 5.18
C GLU A 109 19.12 2.30 5.90
N LEU A 110 19.31 1.15 5.23
CA LEU A 110 20.15 0.06 5.76
C LEU A 110 21.60 0.50 5.90
N LYS A 111 22.14 1.18 4.90
CA LYS A 111 23.49 1.75 4.96
C LYS A 111 23.61 2.78 6.08
N VAL A 112 22.56 3.56 6.35
CA VAL A 112 22.54 4.46 7.50
C VAL A 112 22.68 3.68 8.81
N ILE A 113 21.93 2.59 8.99
CA ILE A 113 22.04 1.74 10.21
C ILE A 113 23.45 1.15 10.32
N GLU A 114 24.00 0.61 9.23
CA GLU A 114 25.35 0.03 9.23
C GLU A 114 26.44 1.07 9.52
N ASN A 115 26.28 2.29 9.01
CA ASN A 115 27.19 3.40 9.31
C ASN A 115 27.13 3.77 10.80
N LEU A 116 25.94 3.86 11.39
CA LEU A 116 25.77 4.13 12.83
C LEU A 116 26.39 3.02 13.70
N GLN A 117 26.26 1.75 13.29
CA GLN A 117 26.92 0.63 13.96
C GLN A 117 28.45 0.76 13.87
N SER A 118 28.99 1.14 12.71
CA SER A 118 30.44 1.36 12.55
C SER A 118 30.97 2.49 13.45
N GLU A 119 30.16 3.53 13.65
CA GLU A 119 30.51 4.68 14.49
C GLU A 119 30.52 4.33 15.98
N ILE A 120 29.60 3.47 16.43
CA ILE A 120 29.62 2.91 17.80
C ILE A 120 30.90 2.09 18.02
N VAL A 121 31.35 1.31 17.03
CA VAL A 121 32.59 0.52 17.12
C VAL A 121 33.81 1.42 17.18
N GLU A 122 33.86 2.49 16.37
CA GLU A 122 34.93 3.48 16.42
C GLU A 122 34.97 4.20 17.78
N HIS A 123 33.80 4.58 18.32
CA HIS A 123 33.70 5.17 19.65
C HIS A 123 34.18 4.20 20.75
N LYS A 124 33.88 2.90 20.64
CA LYS A 124 34.40 1.89 21.57
C LYS A 124 35.94 1.81 21.52
N GLY A 125 36.52 1.86 20.32
CA GLY A 125 37.97 1.90 20.13
C GLY A 125 38.63 3.14 20.72
N TRP A 126 37.95 4.28 20.69
CA TRP A 126 38.39 5.52 21.33
C TRP A 126 38.30 5.45 22.86
N ALA A 127 37.15 5.02 23.39
CA ALA A 127 36.90 4.98 24.83
C ALA A 127 37.90 4.08 25.56
N SER A 128 38.31 2.95 24.95
CA SER A 128 39.32 2.05 25.52
C SER A 128 40.73 2.64 25.64
N LYS A 129 41.03 3.71 24.89
CA LYS A 129 42.34 4.39 24.92
C LYS A 129 42.35 5.62 25.82
N ASN A 130 41.21 6.31 25.92
CA ASN A 130 41.15 7.67 26.47
C ASN A 130 40.39 7.79 27.79
N VAL A 131 39.62 6.77 28.20
CA VAL A 131 38.88 6.79 29.47
C VAL A 131 39.64 6.01 30.54
N GLY A 132 40.24 6.72 31.50
CA GLY A 132 40.97 6.11 32.62
C GLY A 132 40.10 5.78 33.85
N SER A 133 38.90 6.34 33.95
CA SER A 133 37.97 6.10 35.07
C SER A 133 37.05 4.91 34.79
N LYS A 134 37.03 3.93 35.70
CA LYS A 134 36.28 2.68 35.52
C LYS A 134 34.75 2.91 35.47
N ASN A 135 34.21 3.77 36.32
CA ASN A 135 32.76 4.07 36.33
C ASN A 135 32.29 4.73 35.02
N ILE A 136 33.08 5.67 34.48
CA ILE A 136 32.76 6.35 33.21
C ILE A 136 32.86 5.37 32.02
N ALA A 137 33.82 4.45 32.07
CA ALA A 137 33.97 3.42 31.05
C ALA A 137 32.77 2.45 31.02
N ASP A 138 32.26 2.08 32.20
CA ASP A 138 31.10 1.21 32.36
C ASP A 138 29.81 1.90 31.86
N ASP A 139 29.57 3.16 32.25
CA ASP A 139 28.41 3.95 31.78
C ASP A 139 28.41 4.13 30.25
N LEU A 140 29.57 4.41 29.67
CA LEU A 140 29.71 4.55 28.21
C LEU A 140 29.52 3.21 27.48
N GLU A 141 29.93 2.08 28.05
CA GLU A 141 29.67 0.76 27.47
C GLU A 141 28.17 0.43 27.53
N GLU A 142 27.49 0.77 28.63
CA GLU A 142 26.05 0.56 28.75
C GLU A 142 25.28 1.37 27.69
N MET A 143 25.67 2.63 27.47
CA MET A 143 25.08 3.49 26.43
C MET A 143 25.33 2.91 25.02
N ARG A 144 26.52 2.39 24.73
CA ARG A 144 26.82 1.71 23.46
C ARG A 144 25.96 0.46 23.26
N ILE A 145 25.83 -0.39 24.28
CA ILE A 145 25.00 -1.60 24.21
C ILE A 145 23.53 -1.23 23.97
N LYS A 146 23.03 -0.16 24.60
CA LYS A 146 21.67 0.34 24.36
C LYS A 146 21.50 0.81 22.91
N ALA A 147 22.43 1.59 22.38
CA ALA A 147 22.39 2.07 21.00
C ALA A 147 22.46 0.91 19.99
N ASP A 148 23.35 -0.06 20.19
CA ASP A 148 23.50 -1.21 19.28
C ASP A 148 22.24 -2.10 19.27
N LYS A 149 21.62 -2.32 20.44
CA LYS A 149 20.33 -3.04 20.53
C LYS A 149 19.21 -2.34 19.74
N LEU A 150 19.16 -1.01 19.79
CA LEU A 150 18.19 -0.21 19.02
C LEU A 150 18.48 -0.26 17.52
N LEU A 151 19.75 -0.20 17.11
CA LEU A 151 20.11 -0.33 15.70
C LEU A 151 19.79 -1.72 15.15
N GLU A 152 20.04 -2.78 15.94
CA GLU A 152 19.69 -4.14 15.57
C GLU A 152 18.17 -4.37 15.46
N SER A 153 17.36 -3.78 16.35
CA SER A 153 15.90 -3.83 16.22
C SER A 153 15.43 -3.07 14.97
N GLY A 154 15.99 -1.87 14.71
CA GLY A 154 15.72 -1.11 13.50
C GLY A 154 16.10 -1.86 12.22
N LYS A 155 17.24 -2.58 12.22
CA LYS A 155 17.69 -3.41 11.10
C LYS A 155 16.72 -4.54 10.81
N LYS A 156 16.29 -5.27 11.85
CA LYS A 156 15.29 -6.35 11.74
C LYS A 156 13.96 -5.83 11.20
N ALA A 157 13.48 -4.71 11.73
CA ALA A 157 12.26 -4.05 11.25
C ALA A 157 12.37 -3.64 9.77
N HIS A 158 13.53 -3.13 9.35
CA HIS A 158 13.77 -2.78 7.95
C HIS A 158 13.76 -4.01 7.02
N ILE A 159 14.44 -5.09 7.39
CA ILE A 159 14.46 -6.34 6.60
C ILE A 159 13.04 -6.90 6.46
N ALA A 160 12.30 -7.01 7.57
CA ALA A 160 10.92 -7.46 7.55
C ALA A 160 10.02 -6.56 6.69
N MET A 161 10.23 -5.23 6.74
CA MET A 161 9.52 -4.27 5.90
C MET A 161 9.80 -4.48 4.42
N MET A 162 11.05 -4.74 4.04
CA MET A 162 11.45 -4.98 2.64
C MET A 162 10.83 -6.27 2.08
N GLU A 163 10.79 -7.33 2.87
CA GLU A 163 10.11 -8.58 2.51
C GLU A 163 8.60 -8.34 2.29
N LEU A 164 7.94 -7.71 3.26
CA LEU A 164 6.51 -7.39 3.17
C LEU A 164 6.19 -6.39 2.06
N SER A 165 7.11 -5.49 1.70
CA SER A 165 6.91 -4.54 0.61
C SER A 165 6.75 -5.24 -0.75
N LYS A 166 7.46 -6.35 -0.98
CA LYS A 166 7.31 -7.14 -2.21
C LYS A 166 5.92 -7.75 -2.30
N ASP A 167 5.42 -8.30 -1.19
CA ASP A 167 4.09 -8.90 -1.14
C ASP A 167 2.98 -7.85 -1.14
N ASN A 168 3.22 -6.67 -0.56
CA ASN A 168 2.32 -5.52 -0.64
C ASN A 168 2.15 -5.05 -2.09
N ASN A 169 3.23 -4.99 -2.88
CA ASN A 169 3.15 -4.62 -4.31
C ASN A 169 2.34 -5.63 -5.11
N LYS A 170 2.52 -6.94 -4.86
CA LYS A 170 1.70 -7.99 -5.48
C LYS A 170 0.23 -7.88 -5.05
N MET A 171 -0.03 -7.65 -3.77
CA MET A 171 -1.41 -7.53 -3.27
C MET A 171 -2.10 -6.28 -3.82
N GLN A 172 -1.35 -5.18 -3.99
CA GLN A 172 -1.84 -3.97 -4.63
C GLN A 172 -2.24 -4.21 -6.09
N SER A 173 -1.44 -4.96 -6.87
CA SER A 173 -1.82 -5.29 -8.25
C SER A 173 -3.06 -6.18 -8.31
N ILE A 174 -3.16 -7.19 -7.44
CA ILE A 174 -4.33 -8.08 -7.32
C ILE A 174 -5.58 -7.27 -6.95
N TRP A 175 -5.48 -6.34 -6.00
CA TRP A 175 -6.59 -5.48 -5.62
C TRP A 175 -7.04 -4.59 -6.78
N LEU A 176 -6.11 -3.99 -7.53
CA LEU A 176 -6.43 -3.18 -8.70
C LEU A 176 -7.15 -4.00 -9.78
N GLU A 177 -6.70 -5.23 -10.02
CA GLU A 177 -7.34 -6.14 -10.96
C GLU A 177 -8.77 -6.48 -10.52
N ASN A 178 -8.95 -6.89 -9.27
CA ASN A 178 -10.26 -7.23 -8.70
C ASN A 178 -11.22 -6.04 -8.71
N GLU A 179 -10.73 -4.85 -8.37
CA GLU A 179 -11.51 -3.62 -8.40
C GLU A 179 -11.89 -3.24 -9.84
N SER A 180 -11.00 -3.43 -10.82
CA SER A 180 -11.32 -3.26 -12.24
C SER A 180 -12.40 -4.25 -12.70
N HIS A 181 -12.32 -5.50 -12.24
CA HIS A 181 -13.28 -6.54 -12.57
C HIS A 181 -14.65 -6.23 -11.97
N ARG A 182 -14.69 -5.81 -10.69
CA ARG A 182 -15.90 -5.36 -10.01
C ARG A 182 -16.59 -4.22 -10.78
N ARG A 183 -15.84 -3.20 -11.21
CA ARG A 183 -16.39 -2.08 -12.01
C ARG A 183 -16.96 -2.54 -13.35
N ARG A 184 -16.31 -3.50 -14.02
CA ARG A 184 -16.81 -4.09 -15.27
C ARG A 184 -18.12 -4.84 -15.04
N CYS A 185 -18.21 -5.65 -13.98
CA CYS A 185 -19.44 -6.35 -13.61
C CYS A 185 -20.57 -5.37 -13.26
N GLU A 186 -20.29 -4.34 -12.48
CA GLU A 186 -21.25 -3.28 -12.14
C GLU A 186 -21.78 -2.58 -13.40
N SER A 187 -20.89 -2.21 -14.32
CA SER A 187 -21.27 -1.56 -15.58
C SER A 187 -22.17 -2.45 -16.43
N ARG A 188 -21.87 -3.76 -16.52
CA ARG A 188 -22.71 -4.71 -17.28
C ARG A 188 -24.09 -4.87 -16.64
N TYR A 189 -24.14 -5.01 -15.32
CA TYR A 189 -25.39 -5.13 -14.57
C TYR A 189 -26.26 -3.87 -14.73
N THR A 190 -25.68 -2.69 -14.50
CA THR A 190 -26.40 -1.40 -14.60
C THR A 190 -26.95 -1.14 -16.01
N LYS A 191 -26.20 -1.49 -17.06
CA LYS A 191 -26.69 -1.41 -18.45
C LYS A 191 -27.92 -2.30 -18.69
N LEU A 192 -27.90 -3.55 -18.21
CA LEU A 192 -29.04 -4.46 -18.34
C LEU A 192 -30.23 -4.00 -17.51
N ALA A 193 -30.00 -3.60 -16.25
CA ALA A 193 -31.05 -3.08 -15.38
C ALA A 193 -31.73 -1.84 -15.99
N ARG A 194 -30.94 -0.93 -16.58
CA ARG A 194 -31.46 0.23 -17.31
C ARG A 194 -32.26 -0.18 -18.54
N CYS A 195 -31.75 -1.10 -19.36
CA CYS A 195 -32.44 -1.62 -20.54
C CYS A 195 -33.79 -2.26 -20.19
N LYS A 196 -33.85 -3.02 -19.09
CA LYS A 196 -35.09 -3.58 -18.55
C LYS A 196 -36.08 -2.47 -18.21
N LYS A 197 -35.67 -1.51 -17.38
CA LYS A 197 -36.52 -0.38 -16.96
C LYS A 197 -37.04 0.41 -18.15
N GLU A 198 -36.19 0.75 -19.11
CA GLU A 198 -36.58 1.47 -20.33
C GLU A 198 -37.57 0.66 -21.18
N SER A 199 -37.45 -0.66 -21.19
CA SER A 199 -38.34 -1.52 -21.96
C SER A 199 -39.68 -1.75 -21.26
N GLU A 200 -39.68 -1.89 -19.93
CA GLU A 200 -40.91 -1.94 -19.12
C GLU A 200 -41.70 -0.63 -19.26
N SER A 201 -41.06 0.53 -19.08
CA SER A 201 -41.74 1.83 -19.26
C SER A 201 -42.25 2.04 -20.68
N ALA A 202 -41.57 1.51 -21.69
CA ALA A 202 -42.05 1.57 -23.07
C ALA A 202 -43.26 0.66 -23.31
N VAL A 203 -43.36 -0.47 -22.63
CA VAL A 203 -44.53 -1.36 -22.72
C VAL A 203 -45.70 -0.78 -21.92
N GLU A 204 -45.46 -0.14 -20.78
CA GLU A 204 -46.51 0.49 -19.96
C GLU A 204 -47.13 1.74 -20.58
N PHE A 205 -46.35 2.51 -21.35
CA PHE A 205 -46.81 3.78 -21.94
C PHE A 205 -47.67 3.61 -23.20
N TRP A 206 -47.58 2.47 -23.87
CA TRP A 206 -48.28 2.16 -25.12
C TRP A 206 -49.49 1.28 -24.88
#